data_AF-A0A7S4CFQ9-F1
#
_entry.id   AF-A0A7S4CFQ9-F1
#
_cell.length_a   1.000
_cell.length_b   1.000
_cell.length_c   1.000
_cell.angle_alpha   90.00
_cell.angle_beta   90.00
_cell.angle_gamma   90.00
#
_symmetry.space_group_name_H-M   'P 1'
#
loop_
_entity.id
_entity.type
_entity.pdbx_description
1 polymer ?
#
loop_
_entity_poly.entity_id
_entity_poly.type
_entity_poly.pdbx_seq_one_letter_code
_entity_poly.pdbx_strand_id
1 'polypeptide(L)'
;PVKYIALSSAALEHKTFLRPFTREFPDADVWIAPGQWAWPLNIGIGFWSPGSITGVIRDTDTPEGACAPWADELECAVLRVGGSAFTGFTEPWFVDVAWLHRDSGTVLVTDAVLQVPLEPPAVCALDPEPLLLRACDVPGTGRQVADTPENR
;
A
#
# COMPACT_ATOMS: atom_id res chain seq x y z
N PRO A 1 -25.46 10.05 -2.93
CA PRO A 1 -24.60 9.77 -4.11
C PRO A 1 -23.16 9.59 -3.65
N VAL A 2 -22.37 8.74 -4.31
CA VAL A 2 -20.94 8.56 -4.03
C VAL A 2 -20.17 9.73 -4.64
N LYS A 3 -19.38 10.45 -3.83
CA LYS A 3 -18.59 11.62 -4.28
C LYS A 3 -17.14 11.26 -4.60
N TYR A 4 -16.59 10.29 -3.89
CA TYR A 4 -15.18 9.91 -3.94
C TYR A 4 -15.02 8.39 -4.01
N ILE A 5 -14.11 7.93 -4.85
CA ILE A 5 -13.63 6.55 -4.92
C ILE A 5 -12.14 6.56 -4.56
N ALA A 6 -11.75 5.86 -3.50
CA ALA A 6 -10.36 5.76 -3.09
C ALA A 6 -9.85 4.33 -3.31
N LEU A 7 -8.81 4.18 -4.13
CA LEU A 7 -8.02 2.95 -4.25
C LEU A 7 -6.81 3.06 -3.32
N SER A 8 -6.88 2.48 -2.13
CA SER A 8 -5.86 2.60 -1.08
C SER A 8 -4.65 1.68 -1.24
N SER A 9 -4.72 0.63 -2.06
CA SER A 9 -3.64 -0.36 -2.19
C SER A 9 -3.10 -0.45 -3.63
N ALA A 10 -1.80 -0.79 -3.75
CA ALA A 10 -1.17 -1.15 -5.01
C ALA A 10 -1.21 -2.66 -5.31
N ALA A 11 -1.76 -3.49 -4.42
CA ALA A 11 -1.93 -4.93 -4.64
C ALA A 11 -3.07 -5.22 -5.62
N LEU A 12 -2.90 -6.25 -6.46
CA LEU A 12 -3.75 -6.51 -7.64
C LEU A 12 -5.19 -6.87 -7.26
N GLU A 13 -5.33 -7.72 -6.24
CA GLU A 13 -6.58 -8.22 -5.70
C GLU A 13 -7.51 -7.07 -5.24
N HIS A 14 -6.94 -5.95 -4.76
CA HIS A 14 -7.67 -4.76 -4.33
C HIS A 14 -8.02 -3.80 -5.48
N LYS A 15 -7.47 -3.99 -6.69
CA LYS A 15 -7.75 -3.13 -7.86
C LYS A 15 -8.85 -3.67 -8.77
N THR A 16 -9.16 -4.95 -8.66
CA THR A 16 -10.05 -5.67 -9.58
C THR A 16 -11.40 -4.98 -9.77
N PHE A 17 -11.92 -4.35 -8.71
CA PHE A 17 -13.23 -3.70 -8.74
C PHE A 17 -13.21 -2.20 -9.06
N LEU A 18 -12.05 -1.57 -9.22
CA LEU A 18 -11.98 -0.13 -9.50
C LEU A 18 -12.79 0.23 -10.75
N ARG A 19 -12.58 -0.49 -11.85
CA ARG A 19 -13.24 -0.20 -13.13
C ARG A 19 -14.77 -0.42 -13.13
N PRO A 20 -15.30 -1.52 -12.56
CA PRO A 20 -16.75 -1.63 -12.34
C PRO A 20 -17.31 -0.49 -11.48
N PHE A 21 -16.60 -0.08 -10.42
CA PHE A 21 -17.08 0.94 -9.49
C PHE A 21 -17.11 2.34 -10.13
N THR A 22 -16.11 2.70 -10.94
CA THR A 22 -16.09 3.97 -11.68
C THR A 22 -17.15 4.05 -12.77
N ARG A 23 -17.61 2.90 -13.30
CA ARG A 23 -18.71 2.85 -14.27
C ARG A 23 -20.07 3.05 -13.61
N GLU A 24 -20.24 2.53 -12.40
CA GLU A 24 -21.48 2.69 -11.62
C GLU A 24 -21.61 4.13 -11.08
N PHE A 25 -20.49 4.76 -10.71
CA PHE A 25 -20.45 6.12 -10.18
C PHE A 25 -19.59 7.03 -11.08
N PRO A 26 -20.08 7.38 -12.29
CA PRO A 26 -19.29 8.13 -13.28
C PRO A 26 -18.94 9.56 -12.86
N ASP A 27 -19.70 10.15 -11.93
CA ASP A 27 -19.48 11.51 -11.42
C ASP A 27 -18.57 11.55 -10.17
N ALA A 28 -18.12 10.39 -9.67
CA ALA A 28 -17.26 10.33 -8.49
C ALA A 28 -15.80 10.61 -8.85
N ASP A 29 -15.13 11.39 -8.01
CA ASP A 29 -13.70 11.65 -8.13
C ASP A 29 -12.90 10.40 -7.75
N VAL A 30 -11.94 10.01 -8.59
CA VAL A 30 -11.13 8.81 -8.39
C VAL A 30 -9.74 9.16 -7.87
N TRP A 31 -9.44 8.70 -6.66
CA TRP A 31 -8.17 8.92 -5.99
C TRP A 31 -7.45 7.61 -5.76
N ILE A 32 -6.16 7.57 -6.03
CA ILE A 32 -5.37 6.34 -5.96
C ILE A 32 -4.18 6.49 -5.03
N ALA A 33 -3.82 5.39 -4.37
CA ALA A 33 -2.54 5.28 -3.70
C ALA A 33 -1.43 5.50 -4.73
N PRO A 34 -0.30 6.08 -4.33
CA PRO A 34 0.80 6.35 -5.25
C PRO A 34 1.52 5.05 -5.68
N GLY A 35 2.36 5.13 -6.73
CA GLY A 35 3.19 3.99 -7.15
C GLY A 35 2.39 2.82 -7.75
N GLN A 36 1.23 3.09 -8.33
CA GLN A 36 0.42 2.04 -8.94
C GLN A 36 1.07 1.44 -10.18
N TRP A 37 0.98 0.12 -10.29
CA TRP A 37 1.54 -0.70 -11.36
C TRP A 37 0.57 -1.84 -11.74
N ALA A 38 0.84 -2.57 -12.82
CA ALA A 38 -0.01 -3.66 -13.30
C ALA A 38 0.77 -4.90 -13.72
N TRP A 39 0.71 -5.99 -12.94
CA TRP A 39 1.44 -7.22 -13.26
C TRP A 39 1.17 -7.72 -14.70
N PRO A 40 2.21 -8.15 -15.46
CA PRO A 40 3.63 -8.22 -15.08
C PRO A 40 4.45 -6.95 -15.41
N LEU A 41 3.82 -5.86 -15.83
CA LEU A 41 4.48 -4.66 -16.33
C LEU A 41 4.38 -3.48 -15.35
N ASN A 42 5.42 -2.64 -15.27
CA ASN A 42 5.31 -1.39 -14.53
C ASN A 42 4.60 -0.29 -15.36
N ILE A 43 3.34 -0.52 -15.70
CA ILE A 43 2.48 0.45 -16.40
C ILE A 43 1.52 1.10 -15.40
N GLY A 44 1.43 2.43 -15.44
CA GLY A 44 0.52 3.19 -14.60
C GLY A 44 -0.95 2.89 -14.92
N ILE A 45 -1.84 3.04 -13.92
CA ILE A 45 -3.25 2.62 -14.05
C ILE A 45 -4.07 3.44 -15.04
N GLY A 46 -3.55 4.58 -15.50
CA GLY A 46 -4.22 5.42 -16.49
C GLY A 46 -4.56 4.68 -17.79
N PHE A 47 -3.93 3.53 -18.04
CA PHE A 47 -4.23 2.66 -19.17
C PHE A 47 -5.47 1.75 -18.96
N TRP A 48 -5.85 1.44 -17.72
CA TRP A 48 -6.83 0.37 -17.41
C TRP A 48 -8.20 0.84 -16.91
N SER A 49 -8.33 2.09 -16.45
CA SER A 49 -9.61 2.63 -15.96
C SER A 49 -10.17 3.69 -16.93
N PRO A 50 -11.32 3.47 -17.57
CA PRO A 50 -12.10 4.52 -18.19
C PRO A 50 -12.75 5.33 -17.05
N GLY A 51 -12.09 6.41 -16.68
CA GLY A 51 -12.43 7.32 -15.58
C GLY A 51 -11.16 8.08 -15.25
N SER A 52 -11.14 9.39 -15.49
CA SER A 52 -9.97 10.22 -15.23
C SER A 52 -9.60 10.05 -13.77
N ILE A 53 -8.40 9.53 -13.49
CA ILE A 53 -7.85 9.57 -12.14
C ILE A 53 -7.82 11.05 -11.74
N THR A 54 -8.61 11.42 -10.75
CA THR A 54 -8.69 12.80 -10.25
C THR A 54 -7.41 13.17 -9.53
N GLY A 55 -6.86 12.27 -8.72
CA GLY A 55 -5.69 12.58 -7.91
C GLY A 55 -4.98 11.37 -7.32
N VAL A 56 -3.85 11.65 -6.69
CA VAL A 56 -3.02 10.68 -5.96
C VAL A 56 -3.09 11.04 -4.49
N ILE A 57 -3.38 10.04 -3.66
CA ILE A 57 -3.47 10.17 -2.21
C ILE A 57 -2.05 10.34 -1.66
N ARG A 58 -1.90 11.26 -0.69
CA ARG A 58 -0.64 11.60 -0.05
C ARG A 58 -0.84 11.72 1.46
N ASP A 59 0.27 11.73 2.18
CA ASP A 59 0.27 12.00 3.61
C ASP A 59 -0.35 13.37 3.89
N THR A 60 -1.14 13.47 4.97
CA THR A 60 -1.86 14.71 5.31
C THR A 60 -0.95 15.90 5.62
N ASP A 61 0.29 15.63 6.03
CA ASP A 61 1.31 16.64 6.33
C ASP A 61 2.09 17.13 5.08
N THR A 62 1.75 16.63 3.89
CA THR A 62 2.32 17.12 2.62
C THR A 62 1.95 18.61 2.41
N PRO A 63 2.85 19.47 1.90
CA PRO A 63 2.59 20.90 1.70
C PRO A 63 1.30 21.23 0.91
N GLU A 64 0.69 22.38 1.23
CA GLU A 64 -0.61 22.84 0.71
C GLU A 64 -0.72 22.79 -0.83
N GLY A 65 -1.87 22.33 -1.32
CA GLY A 65 -2.19 22.18 -2.75
C GLY A 65 -2.18 20.74 -3.29
N ALA A 66 -1.79 19.76 -2.46
CA ALA A 66 -1.74 18.34 -2.82
C ALA A 66 -2.67 17.43 -1.99
N CYS A 67 -3.43 18.01 -1.06
CA CYS A 67 -4.27 17.27 -0.12
C CYS A 67 -5.57 16.78 -0.77
N ALA A 68 -5.96 15.57 -0.41
CA ALA A 68 -7.23 15.01 -0.84
C ALA A 68 -8.42 15.77 -0.22
N PRO A 69 -9.59 15.79 -0.88
CA PRO A 69 -10.70 16.67 -0.53
C PRO A 69 -11.39 16.34 0.81
N TRP A 70 -10.93 15.30 1.51
CA TRP A 70 -11.38 14.86 2.82
C TRP A 70 -10.33 15.09 3.92
N ALA A 71 -9.23 15.80 3.66
CA ALA A 71 -8.11 15.92 4.61
C ALA A 71 -8.49 16.56 5.97
N ASP A 72 -9.58 17.34 6.01
CA ASP A 72 -10.12 17.91 7.25
C ASP A 72 -10.76 16.84 8.15
N GLU A 73 -11.28 15.75 7.58
CA GLU A 73 -12.01 14.68 8.28
C GLU A 73 -11.17 13.40 8.45
N LEU A 74 -10.42 13.05 7.40
CA LEU A 74 -9.60 11.84 7.31
C LEU A 74 -8.12 12.23 7.19
N GLU A 75 -7.34 11.87 8.22
CA GLU A 75 -5.89 11.83 8.10
C GLU A 75 -5.49 10.63 7.24
N CYS A 76 -4.48 10.80 6.40
CA CYS A 76 -3.94 9.78 5.52
C CYS A 76 -2.45 9.60 5.83
N ALA A 77 -2.01 8.35 5.87
CA ALA A 77 -0.60 7.97 5.92
C ALA A 77 -0.32 6.90 4.86
N VAL A 78 0.70 7.11 4.03
CA VAL A 78 1.07 6.24 2.93
C VAL A 78 2.23 5.35 3.34
N LEU A 79 1.96 4.06 3.51
CA LEU A 79 2.98 3.05 3.71
C LEU A 79 3.52 2.58 2.36
N ARG A 80 4.84 2.58 2.21
CA ARG A 80 5.54 2.02 1.04
C ARG A 80 6.59 1.04 1.51
N VAL A 81 6.46 -0.21 1.11
CA VAL A 81 7.39 -1.26 1.49
C VAL A 81 8.03 -1.86 0.23
N GLY A 82 9.35 -1.84 0.26
CA GLY A 82 10.23 -2.62 -0.60
C GLY A 82 10.52 -2.07 -1.99
N GLY A 83 10.99 -3.01 -2.79
CA GLY A 83 11.72 -2.97 -4.04
C GLY A 83 12.52 -4.28 -4.03
N SER A 84 12.32 -5.16 -5.00
CA SER A 84 12.96 -6.48 -5.00
C SER A 84 14.19 -6.47 -5.89
N ALA A 85 15.37 -6.60 -5.27
CA ALA A 85 16.62 -6.83 -5.99
C ALA A 85 16.56 -8.10 -6.87
N PHE A 86 15.73 -9.08 -6.48
CA PHE A 86 15.59 -10.36 -7.16
C PHE A 86 14.93 -10.25 -8.55
N THR A 87 14.13 -9.20 -8.77
CA THR A 87 13.40 -8.99 -10.03
C THR A 87 13.85 -7.72 -10.77
N GLY A 88 14.86 -7.00 -10.27
CA GLY A 88 15.27 -5.70 -10.81
C GLY A 88 14.22 -4.59 -10.62
N PHE A 89 13.21 -4.83 -9.78
CA PHE A 89 12.19 -3.83 -9.45
C PHE A 89 12.70 -2.96 -8.31
N THR A 90 13.07 -1.72 -8.63
CA THR A 90 13.52 -0.73 -7.65
C THR A 90 12.35 -0.01 -6.96
N GLU A 91 11.14 -0.11 -7.51
CA GLU A 91 9.94 0.55 -6.98
C GLU A 91 9.26 -0.27 -5.88
N PRO A 92 8.55 0.38 -4.94
CA PRO A 92 7.77 -0.30 -3.91
C PRO A 92 6.72 -1.22 -4.50
N TRP A 93 6.83 -2.50 -4.17
CA TRP A 93 5.86 -3.53 -4.56
C TRP A 93 4.62 -3.49 -3.68
N PHE A 94 4.77 -3.07 -2.42
CA PHE A 94 3.68 -2.86 -1.50
C PHE A 94 3.49 -1.36 -1.25
N VAL A 95 2.29 -0.87 -1.55
CA VAL A 95 1.83 0.47 -1.17
C VAL A 95 0.44 0.33 -0.60
N ASP A 96 0.22 0.88 0.58
CA ASP A 96 -1.09 0.94 1.24
C ASP A 96 -1.30 2.34 1.86
N VAL A 97 -2.54 2.79 1.91
CA VAL A 97 -2.93 4.05 2.56
C VAL A 97 -3.74 3.71 3.80
N ALA A 98 -3.22 4.11 4.96
CA ALA A 98 -3.96 4.09 6.21
C ALA A 98 -4.74 5.40 6.36
N TRP A 99 -5.92 5.30 6.99
CA TRP A 99 -6.82 6.42 7.20
C TRP A 99 -7.19 6.49 8.66
N LEU A 100 -7.15 7.69 9.24
CA LEU A 100 -7.69 7.95 10.57
C LEU A 100 -8.84 8.94 10.46
N HIS A 101 -10.03 8.48 10.82
CA HIS A 101 -11.19 9.36 10.97
C HIS A 101 -11.13 10.06 12.32
N ARG A 102 -10.75 11.34 12.30
CA ARG A 102 -10.35 12.13 13.49
C ARG A 102 -11.40 12.10 14.60
N ASP A 103 -12.66 12.36 14.24
CA ASP A 103 -13.75 12.51 15.20
C ASP A 103 -14.08 11.20 15.94
N SER A 104 -13.98 10.07 15.23
CA SER A 104 -14.28 8.75 15.81
C SER A 104 -13.08 8.03 16.42
N GLY A 105 -11.85 8.45 16.07
CA GLY A 105 -10.63 7.71 16.37
C GLY A 105 -10.52 6.36 15.63
N THR A 106 -11.31 6.13 14.58
CA THR A 106 -11.31 4.87 13.81
C THR A 106 -10.19 4.87 12.78
N VAL A 107 -9.39 3.80 12.78
CA VAL A 107 -8.37 3.56 11.77
C VAL A 107 -8.89 2.57 10.73
N LEU A 108 -8.81 2.95 9.45
CA LEU A 108 -9.06 2.08 8.31
C LEU A 108 -7.73 1.77 7.63
N VAL A 109 -7.47 0.49 7.40
CA VAL A 109 -6.32 -0.03 6.66
C VAL A 109 -6.80 -1.05 5.63
N THR A 110 -6.00 -1.33 4.61
CA THR A 110 -6.31 -2.39 3.65
C THR A 110 -5.63 -3.70 4.09
N ASP A 111 -4.30 -3.76 3.98
CA ASP A 111 -3.52 -4.99 4.15
C ASP A 111 -2.54 -4.90 5.34
N ALA A 112 -2.42 -3.71 5.95
CA ALA A 112 -1.43 -3.41 6.98
C ALA A 112 -1.79 -3.86 8.41
N VAL A 113 -3.00 -4.38 8.67
CA VAL A 113 -3.31 -4.99 9.97
C VAL A 113 -3.00 -6.47 9.92
N LEU A 114 -1.86 -6.81 10.53
CA LEU A 114 -1.35 -8.17 10.62
C LEU A 114 -1.27 -8.56 12.09
N GLN A 115 -1.88 -9.69 12.44
CA GLN A 115 -1.62 -10.37 13.70
C GLN A 115 -0.56 -11.43 13.44
N VAL A 116 0.69 -11.13 13.77
CA VAL A 116 1.80 -12.09 13.68
C VAL A 116 1.98 -12.74 15.06
N PRO A 117 1.97 -14.08 15.17
CA PRO A 117 2.28 -14.74 16.44
C PRO A 117 3.73 -14.46 16.84
N LEU A 118 3.99 -14.32 18.14
CA LEU A 118 5.35 -14.18 18.67
C LEU A 118 6.21 -15.42 18.40
N GLU A 119 5.58 -16.59 18.34
CA GLU A 119 6.27 -17.84 18.00
C GLU A 119 6.18 -18.07 16.49
N PRO A 120 7.31 -18.14 15.76
CA PRO A 120 7.31 -18.37 14.34
C PRO A 120 6.78 -19.78 14.01
N PRO A 121 6.16 -19.99 12.83
CA PRO A 121 5.75 -21.32 12.39
C PRO A 121 6.91 -22.32 12.37
N ALA A 122 6.67 -23.60 12.68
CA ALA A 122 7.72 -24.62 12.77
C ALA A 122 8.60 -24.76 11.51
N VAL A 123 8.06 -24.43 10.32
CA VAL A 123 8.83 -24.42 9.06
C VAL A 123 10.00 -23.42 9.10
N CYS A 124 9.85 -22.31 9.82
CA CYS A 124 10.90 -21.30 9.99
C CYS A 124 12.04 -21.76 10.90
N ALA A 125 11.81 -22.77 11.75
CA ALA A 125 12.88 -23.41 12.52
C ALA A 125 13.69 -24.42 11.69
N LEU A 126 13.10 -24.96 10.60
CA LEU A 126 13.79 -25.83 9.65
C LEU A 126 14.64 -25.02 8.67
N ASP A 127 14.10 -23.90 8.19
CA ASP A 127 14.77 -22.94 7.32
C ASP A 127 14.43 -21.50 7.74
N PRO A 128 15.33 -20.81 8.45
CA PRO A 128 15.11 -19.44 8.90
C PRO A 128 15.41 -18.40 7.81
N GLU A 129 16.00 -18.79 6.68
CA GLU A 129 16.42 -17.85 5.62
C GLU A 129 15.27 -16.94 5.14
N PRO A 130 14.03 -17.43 4.92
CA PRO A 130 12.93 -16.57 4.49
C PRO A 130 12.54 -15.48 5.51
N LEU A 131 12.69 -15.73 6.82
CA LEU A 131 12.46 -14.72 7.86
C LEU A 131 13.62 -13.73 7.90
N LEU A 132 14.86 -14.22 7.92
CA LEU A 132 16.07 -13.39 7.98
C LEU A 132 16.20 -12.45 6.77
N LEU A 133 15.78 -12.89 5.59
CA LEU A 133 15.72 -12.04 4.38
C LEU A 133 14.71 -10.88 4.51
N ARG A 134 13.71 -11.02 5.38
CA ARG A 134 12.64 -10.03 5.60
C ARG A 134 12.82 -9.21 6.87
N ALA A 135 13.69 -9.65 7.80
CA ALA A 135 14.01 -8.99 9.06
C ALA A 135 14.89 -7.73 8.93
N CYS A 136 14.85 -7.04 7.79
CA CYS A 136 15.67 -5.85 7.56
C CYS A 136 14.96 -4.58 8.07
N ASP A 137 15.57 -3.87 9.02
CA ASP A 137 15.08 -2.57 9.48
C ASP A 137 15.21 -1.47 8.42
N VAL A 138 16.20 -1.59 7.54
CA VAL A 138 16.51 -0.58 6.52
C VAL A 138 16.35 -1.18 5.11
N PRO A 139 15.41 -0.67 4.29
CA PRO A 139 15.21 -1.12 2.91
C PRO A 139 16.50 -1.10 2.10
N GLY A 140 16.75 -2.14 1.30
CA GLY A 140 17.90 -2.22 0.40
C GLY A 140 19.26 -2.49 1.06
N THR A 141 19.32 -2.64 2.39
CA THR A 141 20.58 -2.94 3.11
C THR A 141 20.86 -4.43 3.25
N GLY A 142 20.07 -5.28 2.58
CA GLY A 142 19.97 -6.75 2.67
C GLY A 142 21.29 -7.52 2.79
N ARG A 143 21.97 -7.32 3.91
CA ARG A 143 22.99 -8.22 4.42
C ARG A 143 22.26 -9.38 5.03
N GLN A 144 22.89 -10.54 4.93
CA GLN A 144 22.49 -11.74 5.65
C GLN A 144 22.41 -11.39 7.14
N VAL A 145 21.18 -11.27 7.64
CA VAL A 145 20.92 -10.99 9.05
C VAL A 145 21.37 -12.22 9.84
N ALA A 146 22.15 -12.01 10.89
CA ALA A 146 22.64 -13.11 11.71
C ALA A 146 21.45 -13.81 12.38
N ASP A 147 21.47 -15.13 12.40
CA ASP A 147 20.41 -15.91 13.00
C ASP A 147 20.46 -15.81 14.55
N THR A 148 19.71 -14.86 15.12
CA THR A 148 19.61 -14.63 16.57
C THR A 148 18.14 -14.61 17.00
N PRO A 149 17.82 -14.85 18.28
CA PRO A 149 16.44 -14.74 18.78
C PRO A 149 15.76 -13.41 18.49
N GLU A 150 16.53 -12.32 18.41
CA GLU A 150 16.03 -10.98 18.10
C GLU A 150 15.71 -10.80 16.61
N ASN A 151 16.34 -11.59 15.73
CA ASN A 151 16.15 -11.53 14.27
C ASN A 151 15.21 -12.62 13.73
N ARG A 152 14.74 -13.53 14.60
CA ARG A 152 13.78 -14.60 14.29
C ARG A 152 12.35 -14.18 14.60
#